data_AF-A0A8J7PRE4-F1
#
_entry.id   AF-A0A8J7PRE4-F1
#
_cell.length_a   1.000
_cell.length_b   1.000
_cell.length_c   1.000
_cell.angle_alpha   90.00
_cell.angle_beta   90.00
_cell.angle_gamma   90.00
#
_symmetry.space_group_name_H-M   'P 1'
#
loop_
_entity.id
_entity.type
_entity.pdbx_description
1 polymer ?
#
loop_
_entity_poly.entity_id
_entity_poly.type
_entity_poly.pdbx_seq_one_letter_code
_entity_poly.pdbx_strand_id
1 'polypeptide(L)'
;RLTLRDLPIPAKLVVSAFLISVGIGYLWAMAQIHFKHASAGNPLPTTADLVARFSGVPWPLEAKPEPDPDPKKEGETAKADALGVNVAGVKVKQLIKTRCVWCHSKGGEKEEIPFGTYDDLSKYLVKTTDHPKGHLHTVLTGSPKNWNKKSMVKAFFEKSADWEDLSPAERKRQTPQREAERLALVAWVEAGAPKAPYEADAFALPDGFKFQDLPEGLRTTAAPAAPTAVGAAEKAADKWKEAKRRQLSVDALTQSTHAHLLTFAVLWAATGFIFAFTTYPAVVRGLLAPLVLVAQVADVACWWLARLDPPTGPYFALAIMATGAIVGLGLAAQIVLSLWNMYGAKGKLVLVVLFLAGAGLFGLTYIKVIEPQLQAERAVQAG
;
A
#
# COMPACT_ATOMS: atom_id res chain seq x y z
N ARG A 1 -34.37 -3.51 -43.55
CA ARG A 1 -33.47 -2.97 -42.50
C ARG A 1 -32.15 -2.67 -43.19
N LEU A 2 -31.63 -1.44 -43.09
CA LEU A 2 -30.30 -1.12 -43.62
C LEU A 2 -29.25 -1.96 -42.87
N THR A 3 -28.37 -2.64 -43.61
CA THR A 3 -27.25 -3.39 -43.03
C THR A 3 -25.92 -2.90 -43.58
N LEU A 4 -24.83 -3.19 -42.87
CA LEU A 4 -23.46 -2.92 -43.31
C LEU A 4 -23.13 -3.48 -44.71
N ARG A 5 -23.79 -4.59 -45.09
CA ARG A 5 -23.61 -5.22 -46.41
C ARG A 5 -24.24 -4.43 -47.54
N ASP A 6 -25.29 -3.66 -47.25
CA ASP A 6 -26.05 -2.90 -48.23
C ASP A 6 -25.37 -1.57 -48.60
N LEU A 7 -24.30 -1.20 -47.90
CA LEU A 7 -23.57 0.03 -48.17
C LEU A 7 -22.89 0.02 -49.55
N PRO A 8 -22.87 1.16 -50.27
CA PRO A 8 -22.10 1.30 -51.50
C PRO A 8 -20.60 1.23 -51.21
N ILE A 9 -19.79 0.87 -52.21
CA ILE A 9 -18.35 0.66 -52.05
C ILE A 9 -17.64 1.85 -51.39
N PRO A 10 -17.89 3.13 -51.76
CA PRO A 10 -17.24 4.26 -51.09
C PRO A 10 -17.50 4.30 -49.58
N ALA A 11 -18.75 4.05 -49.15
CA ALA A 11 -19.09 4.01 -47.73
C ALA A 11 -18.41 2.86 -47.00
N LYS A 12 -18.32 1.68 -47.64
CA LYS A 12 -17.59 0.52 -47.08
C LYS A 12 -16.11 0.83 -46.89
N LEU A 13 -15.48 1.51 -47.85
CA LEU A 13 -14.09 1.91 -47.76
C LEU A 13 -13.85 2.90 -46.62
N VAL A 14 -14.70 3.91 -46.46
CA VAL A 14 -14.61 4.87 -45.34
C VAL A 14 -14.76 4.17 -44.00
N VAL A 15 -15.78 3.32 -43.84
CA VAL A 15 -15.98 2.55 -42.60
C VAL A 15 -14.78 1.64 -42.33
N SER A 16 -14.23 1.00 -43.36
CA SER A 16 -13.07 0.11 -43.19
C SER A 16 -11.82 0.88 -42.80
N ALA A 17 -11.52 1.99 -43.46
CA ALA A 17 -10.40 2.85 -43.14
C ALA A 17 -10.52 3.40 -41.72
N PHE A 18 -11.72 3.84 -41.32
CA PHE A 18 -11.99 4.25 -39.95
C PHE A 18 -11.69 3.13 -38.94
N LEU A 19 -12.29 1.96 -39.09
CA LEU A 19 -12.11 0.84 -38.14
C LEU A 19 -10.65 0.39 -38.05
N ILE A 20 -9.94 0.30 -39.18
CA ILE A 20 -8.51 -0.06 -39.21
C ILE A 20 -7.68 1.03 -38.53
N SER A 21 -7.96 2.30 -38.79
CA SER A 21 -7.25 3.43 -38.14
C SER A 21 -7.47 3.42 -36.63
N VAL A 22 -8.68 3.13 -36.16
CA VAL A 22 -8.97 2.97 -34.73
C VAL A 22 -8.19 1.81 -34.13
N GLY A 23 -8.13 0.66 -34.82
CA GLY A 23 -7.34 -0.48 -34.38
C GLY A 23 -5.85 -0.16 -34.25
N ILE A 24 -5.26 0.49 -35.25
CA ILE A 24 -3.85 0.94 -35.22
C ILE A 24 -3.63 1.96 -34.10
N GLY A 25 -4.53 2.93 -33.96
CA GLY A 25 -4.47 3.93 -32.89
C GLY A 25 -4.53 3.31 -31.50
N TYR A 26 -5.36 2.28 -31.30
CA TYR A 26 -5.44 1.56 -30.03
C TYR A 26 -4.15 0.77 -29.74
N LEU A 27 -3.57 0.11 -30.75
CA LEU A 27 -2.27 -0.56 -30.60
C LEU A 27 -1.15 0.44 -30.26
N TRP A 28 -1.17 1.62 -30.87
CA TRP A 28 -0.22 2.69 -30.55
C TRP A 28 -0.42 3.23 -29.12
N ALA A 29 -1.67 3.35 -28.66
CA ALA A 29 -1.96 3.71 -27.27
C ALA A 29 -1.40 2.67 -26.29
N MET A 30 -1.52 1.37 -26.60
CA MET A 30 -0.90 0.30 -25.79
C MET A 30 0.63 0.44 -25.76
N ALA A 31 1.27 0.75 -26.89
CA ALA A 31 2.71 1.02 -26.94
C ALA A 31 3.09 2.24 -26.07
N GLN A 32 2.29 3.31 -26.08
CA GLN A 32 2.54 4.46 -25.21
C GLN A 32 2.40 4.12 -23.72
N ILE A 33 1.46 3.25 -23.34
CA ILE A 33 1.31 2.79 -21.96
C ILE A 33 2.57 2.03 -21.53
N HIS A 34 3.16 1.21 -22.40
CA HIS A 34 4.44 0.57 -22.10
C HIS A 34 5.52 1.61 -21.77
N PHE A 35 5.78 2.56 -22.66
CA PHE A 35 6.85 3.55 -22.48
C PHE A 35 6.65 4.48 -21.27
N LYS A 36 5.40 4.76 -20.88
CA LYS A 36 5.11 5.70 -19.78
C LYS A 36 4.89 5.04 -18.43
N HIS A 37 4.44 3.79 -18.41
CA HIS A 37 3.87 3.19 -17.20
C HIS A 37 4.40 1.78 -16.89
N ALA A 38 5.05 1.10 -17.82
CA ALA A 38 5.65 -0.19 -17.52
C ALA A 38 6.94 -0.01 -16.71
N SER A 39 7.11 -0.85 -15.70
CA SER A 39 8.42 -1.06 -15.07
C SER A 39 9.38 -1.67 -16.10
N ALA A 40 10.66 -1.28 -16.03
CA ALA A 40 11.68 -1.76 -16.96
C ALA A 40 11.72 -3.30 -17.00
N GLY A 41 11.93 -3.86 -18.19
CA GLY A 41 11.91 -5.30 -18.44
C GLY A 41 10.51 -5.91 -18.59
N ASN A 42 9.43 -5.16 -18.37
CA ASN A 42 8.05 -5.64 -18.58
C ASN A 42 7.42 -5.03 -19.84
N PRO A 43 6.76 -5.84 -20.70
CA PRO A 43 6.11 -5.34 -21.92
C PRO A 43 4.88 -4.47 -21.63
N LEU A 44 4.25 -4.65 -20.47
CA LEU A 44 3.10 -3.88 -20.01
C LEU A 44 3.24 -3.57 -18.51
N PRO A 45 2.52 -2.57 -18.00
CA PRO A 45 2.50 -2.27 -16.57
C PRO A 45 2.11 -3.48 -15.72
N THR A 46 2.84 -3.67 -14.63
CA THR A 46 2.51 -4.69 -13.64
C THR A 46 1.31 -4.26 -12.79
N THR A 47 0.75 -5.19 -12.01
CA THR A 47 -0.28 -4.86 -11.02
C THR A 47 0.22 -3.83 -10.00
N ALA A 48 1.50 -3.92 -9.60
CA ALA A 48 2.11 -2.94 -8.71
C ALA A 48 2.24 -1.56 -9.35
N ASP A 49 2.61 -1.49 -10.63
CA ASP A 49 2.66 -0.23 -11.36
C ASP A 49 1.28 0.44 -11.42
N LEU A 50 0.23 -0.35 -11.70
CA LEU A 50 -1.15 0.13 -11.79
C LEU A 50 -1.69 0.62 -10.44
N VAL A 51 -1.53 -0.17 -9.38
CA VAL A 51 -2.00 0.18 -8.03
C VAL A 51 -1.25 1.40 -7.49
N ALA A 52 0.07 1.48 -7.67
CA ALA A 52 0.83 2.67 -7.30
C ALA A 52 0.35 3.90 -8.08
N ARG A 53 0.08 3.77 -9.38
CA ARG A 53 -0.33 4.89 -10.24
C ARG A 53 -1.71 5.46 -9.89
N PHE A 54 -2.68 4.62 -9.56
CA PHE A 54 -4.06 5.07 -9.31
C PHE A 54 -4.38 5.21 -7.81
N SER A 55 -3.95 4.26 -6.98
CA SER A 55 -4.23 4.25 -5.53
C SER A 55 -3.13 4.88 -4.69
N GLY A 56 -1.89 4.95 -5.19
CA GLY A 56 -0.77 5.55 -4.45
C GLY A 56 -0.32 4.73 -3.25
N VAL A 57 -0.51 3.42 -3.28
CA VAL A 57 -0.14 2.48 -2.22
C VAL A 57 0.69 1.33 -2.78
N PRO A 58 1.54 0.66 -1.98
CA PRO A 58 2.30 -0.49 -2.43
C PRO A 58 1.39 -1.68 -2.75
N TRP A 59 1.87 -2.56 -3.63
CA TRP A 59 1.19 -3.81 -3.98
C TRP A 59 2.17 -5.00 -3.97
N PRO A 60 1.84 -6.14 -3.32
CA PRO A 60 0.65 -6.40 -2.50
C PRO A 60 0.44 -5.39 -1.37
N LEU A 61 -0.82 -5.20 -0.95
CA LEU A 61 -1.13 -4.19 0.05
C LEU A 61 -0.43 -4.51 1.39
N GLU A 62 0.45 -3.62 1.82
CA GLU A 62 1.11 -3.67 3.12
C GLU A 62 0.38 -2.76 4.11
N ALA A 63 0.57 -2.94 5.43
CA ALA A 63 -0.02 -2.05 6.43
C ALA A 63 0.58 -0.64 6.28
N LYS A 64 -0.24 0.39 6.47
CA LYS A 64 0.22 1.79 6.43
C LYS A 64 1.15 2.05 7.62
N PRO A 65 2.40 2.49 7.41
CA PRO A 65 3.28 2.84 8.51
C PRO A 65 2.73 4.08 9.23
N GLU A 66 2.80 4.07 10.56
CA GLU A 66 2.47 5.25 11.36
C GLU A 66 3.42 6.41 11.01
N PRO A 67 2.96 7.67 11.02
CA PRO A 67 3.81 8.80 10.71
C PRO A 67 5.02 8.88 11.65
N ASP A 68 6.19 9.04 11.04
CA ASP A 68 7.50 9.16 11.66
C ASP A 68 7.66 10.51 12.40
N PRO A 69 8.25 10.56 13.61
CA PRO A 69 8.64 11.81 14.25
C PRO A 69 9.80 12.52 13.53
N ASP A 70 9.63 13.84 13.32
CA ASP A 70 10.60 14.87 12.91
C ASP A 70 12.07 14.43 12.59
N PRO A 71 12.55 14.57 11.33
CA PRO A 71 13.84 14.06 10.82
C PRO A 71 15.12 14.69 11.41
N LYS A 72 15.05 15.44 12.51
CA LYS A 72 16.20 16.14 13.11
C LYS A 72 16.99 15.36 14.16
N LYS A 73 16.67 14.08 14.41
CA LYS A 73 17.31 13.28 15.48
C LYS A 73 18.04 12.01 15.04
N GLU A 74 18.08 11.69 13.75
CA GLU A 74 18.60 10.39 13.24
C GLU A 74 20.13 10.33 13.06
N GLY A 75 20.83 11.47 13.05
CA GLY A 75 22.27 11.51 12.76
C GLY A 75 23.18 10.92 13.84
N GLU A 76 22.68 10.63 15.04
CA GLU A 76 23.51 10.29 16.20
C GLU A 76 23.47 8.79 16.57
N THR A 77 22.46 8.04 16.10
CA THR A 77 22.22 6.63 16.48
C THR A 77 22.80 5.61 15.50
N ALA A 78 23.21 6.00 14.30
CA ALA A 78 23.62 5.07 13.22
C ALA A 78 25.01 4.41 13.38
N LYS A 79 25.72 4.58 14.51
CA LYS A 79 27.11 4.10 14.69
C LYS A 79 27.28 2.87 15.60
N ALA A 80 26.21 2.26 16.11
CA ALA A 80 26.30 1.13 17.04
C ALA A 80 26.05 -0.28 16.43
N ASP A 81 25.55 -0.38 15.19
CA ASP A 81 24.82 -1.57 14.70
C ASP A 81 25.63 -2.70 14.02
N ALA A 82 26.93 -2.85 14.30
CA ALA A 82 27.72 -3.87 13.60
C ALA A 82 28.51 -4.78 14.55
N LEU A 83 27.83 -5.71 15.24
CA LEU A 83 28.36 -7.00 15.75
C LEU A 83 27.22 -7.70 16.53
N GLY A 84 26.97 -9.00 16.29
CA GLY A 84 25.91 -9.78 16.93
C GLY A 84 26.09 -10.03 18.43
N VAL A 85 26.05 -8.96 19.22
CA VAL A 85 26.25 -8.95 20.68
C VAL A 85 24.89 -8.90 21.34
N ASN A 86 24.60 -9.87 22.22
CA ASN A 86 23.46 -9.76 23.14
C ASN A 86 23.59 -8.47 23.96
N VAL A 87 22.58 -7.60 23.91
CA VAL A 87 22.59 -6.33 24.63
C VAL A 87 21.86 -6.45 25.97
N ALA A 88 22.09 -5.48 26.86
CA ALA A 88 21.37 -5.37 28.11
C ALA A 88 19.85 -5.24 27.85
N GLY A 89 19.06 -6.14 28.44
CA GLY A 89 17.62 -6.18 28.27
C GLY A 89 16.86 -6.09 29.59
N VAL A 90 15.56 -5.80 29.52
CA VAL A 90 14.66 -5.68 30.66
C VAL A 90 13.38 -6.49 30.47
N LYS A 91 12.92 -7.09 31.58
CA LYS A 91 11.66 -7.84 31.69
C LYS A 91 10.47 -6.90 31.91
N VAL A 92 9.97 -6.33 30.81
CA VAL A 92 8.88 -5.34 30.83
C VAL A 92 7.56 -5.90 31.36
N LYS A 93 7.16 -7.11 30.95
CA LYS A 93 5.92 -7.75 31.38
C LYS A 93 5.98 -8.07 32.87
N GLN A 94 7.13 -8.56 33.35
CA GLN A 94 7.35 -8.75 34.78
C GLN A 94 7.31 -7.43 35.56
N LEU A 95 7.87 -6.36 35.00
CA LEU A 95 7.84 -5.03 35.62
C LEU A 95 6.42 -4.47 35.73
N ILE A 96 5.62 -4.56 34.66
CA ILE A 96 4.19 -4.15 34.67
C ILE A 96 3.38 -4.99 35.66
N LYS A 97 3.63 -6.31 35.70
CA LYS A 97 3.00 -7.20 36.67
C LYS A 97 3.33 -6.82 38.11
N THR A 98 4.57 -6.38 38.37
CA THR A 98 5.04 -6.04 39.71
C THR A 98 4.56 -4.67 40.18
N ARG A 99 4.48 -3.67 39.28
CA ARG A 99 4.21 -2.28 39.65
C ARG A 99 2.81 -1.78 39.32
N CYS A 100 2.23 -2.27 38.23
CA CYS A 100 1.00 -1.70 37.68
C CYS A 100 -0.20 -2.60 38.00
N VAL A 101 -0.08 -3.90 37.77
CA VAL A 101 -1.18 -4.88 37.93
C VAL A 101 -1.68 -4.95 39.38
N TRP A 102 -0.87 -4.57 40.37
CA TRP A 102 -1.28 -4.55 41.77
C TRP A 102 -2.54 -3.68 42.01
N CYS A 103 -2.59 -2.47 41.43
CA CYS A 103 -3.78 -1.62 41.50
C CYS A 103 -4.71 -1.80 40.29
N HIS A 104 -4.13 -2.15 39.12
CA HIS A 104 -4.81 -2.27 37.83
C HIS A 104 -5.19 -3.71 37.47
N SER A 105 -5.69 -4.46 38.44
CA SER A 105 -6.25 -5.80 38.27
C SER A 105 -7.68 -5.86 38.76
N LYS A 106 -8.37 -6.95 38.44
CA LYS A 106 -9.74 -7.21 38.90
C LYS A 106 -9.76 -7.27 40.44
N GLY A 107 -10.53 -6.38 41.08
CA GLY A 107 -10.56 -6.21 42.54
C GLY A 107 -9.51 -5.25 43.12
N GLY A 108 -8.70 -4.59 42.29
CA GLY A 108 -7.76 -3.55 42.71
C GLY A 108 -8.40 -2.15 42.73
N GLU A 109 -7.73 -1.18 43.37
CA GLU A 109 -8.22 0.22 43.51
C GLU A 109 -8.49 0.94 42.18
N LYS A 110 -7.96 0.42 41.07
CA LYS A 110 -8.04 0.97 39.71
C LYS A 110 -8.47 -0.09 38.69
N GLU A 111 -9.36 -1.01 39.10
CA GLU A 111 -9.84 -2.11 38.24
C GLU A 111 -10.50 -1.63 36.94
N GLU A 112 -10.98 -0.39 36.90
CA GLU A 112 -11.54 0.27 35.71
C GLU A 112 -10.53 0.46 34.56
N ILE A 113 -9.23 0.34 34.85
CA ILE A 113 -8.13 0.43 33.90
C ILE A 113 -7.28 -0.84 34.06
N PRO A 114 -7.65 -1.98 33.43
CA PRO A 114 -6.93 -3.23 33.63
C PRO A 114 -5.59 -3.24 32.88
N PHE A 115 -4.53 -3.78 33.49
CA PHE A 115 -3.22 -3.99 32.84
C PHE A 115 -2.78 -5.46 32.88
N GLY A 116 -3.72 -6.39 33.11
CA GLY A 116 -3.44 -7.82 33.22
C GLY A 116 -3.01 -8.49 31.91
N THR A 117 -3.32 -7.88 30.76
CA THR A 117 -2.97 -8.39 29.42
C THR A 117 -2.34 -7.28 28.56
N TYR A 118 -1.58 -7.68 27.54
CA TYR A 118 -1.05 -6.72 26.57
C TYR A 118 -2.17 -5.95 25.84
N ASP A 119 -3.26 -6.63 25.50
CA ASP A 119 -4.34 -6.02 24.73
C ASP A 119 -5.05 -4.93 25.57
N ASP A 120 -5.16 -5.12 26.88
CA ASP A 120 -5.66 -4.05 27.77
C ASP A 120 -4.69 -2.87 27.87
N LEU A 121 -3.39 -3.15 27.96
CA LEU A 121 -2.33 -2.13 27.99
C LEU A 121 -2.27 -1.32 26.69
N SER A 122 -2.43 -1.96 25.53
CA SER A 122 -2.38 -1.33 24.21
C SER A 122 -3.41 -0.23 23.99
N LYS A 123 -4.55 -0.29 24.68
CA LYS A 123 -5.59 0.75 24.63
C LYS A 123 -5.06 2.11 25.13
N TYR A 124 -4.08 2.09 26.02
CA TYR A 124 -3.47 3.29 26.62
C TYR A 124 -2.15 3.69 25.96
N LEU A 125 -1.70 2.92 24.97
CA LEU A 125 -0.56 3.22 24.11
C LEU A 125 -0.97 4.04 22.87
N VAL A 126 -2.28 4.10 22.57
CA VAL A 126 -2.83 4.86 21.44
C VAL A 126 -2.55 6.36 21.60
N LYS A 127 -1.99 6.96 20.55
CA LYS A 127 -1.69 8.40 20.48
C LYS A 127 -2.97 9.18 20.22
N THR A 128 -3.18 10.27 20.97
CA THR A 128 -4.30 11.20 20.78
C THR A 128 -3.79 12.64 20.72
N THR A 129 -4.65 13.60 20.36
CA THR A 129 -4.31 15.03 20.38
C THR A 129 -3.84 15.51 21.75
N ASP A 130 -4.42 14.97 22.83
CA ASP A 130 -4.05 15.31 24.21
C ASP A 130 -2.84 14.50 24.71
N HIS A 131 -2.52 13.38 24.05
CA HIS A 131 -1.47 12.44 24.43
C HIS A 131 -0.65 11.99 23.21
N PRO A 132 0.29 12.83 22.72
CA PRO A 132 0.99 12.60 21.46
C PRO A 132 1.91 11.36 21.47
N LYS A 133 2.31 10.88 22.66
CA LYS A 133 3.09 9.64 22.87
C LYS A 133 2.27 8.54 23.56
N GLY A 134 0.95 8.67 23.60
CA GLY A 134 0.06 7.76 24.31
C GLY A 134 -0.18 8.17 25.77
N HIS A 135 -1.30 7.71 26.32
CA HIS A 135 -1.71 8.03 27.69
C HIS A 135 -0.75 7.41 28.72
N LEU A 136 -0.27 6.18 28.47
CA LEU A 136 0.71 5.52 29.34
C LEU A 136 2.02 6.29 29.44
N HIS A 137 2.54 6.81 28.32
CA HIS A 137 3.73 7.67 28.33
C HIS A 137 3.51 8.90 29.21
N THR A 138 2.37 9.56 29.04
CA THR A 138 2.01 10.79 29.77
C THR A 138 2.05 10.58 31.28
N VAL A 139 1.46 9.50 31.78
CA VAL A 139 1.44 9.23 33.23
C VAL A 139 2.80 8.79 33.76
N LEU A 140 3.64 8.16 32.94
CA LEU A 140 5.00 7.76 33.30
C LEU A 140 6.00 8.93 33.32
N THR A 141 5.75 9.99 32.55
CA THR A 141 6.63 11.19 32.47
C THR A 141 6.04 12.43 33.13
N GLY A 142 4.92 12.29 33.84
CA GLY A 142 4.26 13.39 34.55
C GLY A 142 5.07 13.93 35.73
N SER A 143 4.59 15.01 36.36
CA SER A 143 5.26 15.61 37.52
C SER A 143 5.29 14.63 38.72
N PRO A 144 6.47 14.35 39.32
CA PRO A 144 6.58 13.50 40.52
C PRO A 144 5.84 14.05 41.74
N LYS A 145 5.46 15.34 41.75
CA LYS A 145 4.71 15.95 42.85
C LYS A 145 3.22 15.62 42.82
N ASN A 146 2.71 15.16 41.68
CA ASN A 146 1.29 14.95 41.44
C ASN A 146 0.92 13.45 41.46
N TRP A 147 -0.22 13.11 42.06
CA TRP A 147 -0.82 11.77 42.02
C TRP A 147 -2.23 11.87 41.41
N ASN A 148 -2.31 11.80 40.08
CA ASN A 148 -3.56 12.00 39.35
C ASN A 148 -3.49 11.40 37.93
N LYS A 149 -4.56 11.53 37.13
CA LYS A 149 -4.64 11.01 35.75
C LYS A 149 -3.58 11.55 34.77
N LYS A 150 -2.73 12.50 35.18
CA LYS A 150 -1.63 13.07 34.39
C LYS A 150 -0.25 12.69 34.92
N SER A 151 -0.15 12.01 36.07
CA SER A 151 1.12 11.54 36.64
C SER A 151 0.91 10.39 37.61
N MET A 152 1.55 9.27 37.29
CA MET A 152 1.64 8.06 38.12
C MET A 152 3.08 7.80 38.57
N VAL A 153 3.98 8.78 38.45
CA VAL A 153 5.40 8.63 38.81
C VAL A 153 5.59 8.21 40.27
N LYS A 154 4.77 8.73 41.19
CA LYS A 154 4.79 8.32 42.60
C LYS A 154 4.47 6.84 42.81
N ALA A 155 3.96 6.09 41.83
CA ALA A 155 3.60 4.68 42.00
C ALA A 155 4.85 3.81 42.19
N PHE A 156 5.91 4.10 41.42
CA PHE A 156 7.23 3.46 41.55
C PHE A 156 7.88 3.76 42.91
N PHE A 157 7.55 4.97 43.38
CA PHE A 157 7.83 5.67 44.62
C PHE A 157 7.22 5.06 45.88
N GLU A 158 6.03 5.56 46.14
CA GLU A 158 5.32 5.58 47.41
C GLU A 158 4.25 4.47 47.48
N LYS A 159 3.97 3.78 46.37
CA LYS A 159 2.94 2.75 46.26
C LYS A 159 3.53 1.44 45.76
N SER A 160 4.46 0.88 46.53
CA SER A 160 4.87 -0.52 46.39
C SER A 160 4.74 -1.26 47.71
N ALA A 161 4.47 -2.56 47.62
CA ALA A 161 4.20 -3.43 48.77
C ALA A 161 5.27 -3.39 49.87
N ASP A 162 6.51 -3.05 49.50
CA ASP A 162 7.67 -3.01 50.38
C ASP A 162 8.05 -1.60 50.84
N TRP A 163 7.47 -0.52 50.29
CA TRP A 163 8.00 0.83 50.48
C TRP A 163 7.75 1.43 51.87
N GLU A 164 6.56 1.16 52.43
CA GLU A 164 6.16 1.69 53.73
C GLU A 164 7.05 1.15 54.86
N ASP A 165 7.56 -0.08 54.69
CA ASP A 165 8.42 -0.78 55.65
C ASP A 165 9.91 -0.38 55.59
N LEU A 166 10.33 0.38 54.56
CA LEU A 166 11.72 0.83 54.40
C LEU A 166 12.03 2.06 55.26
N SER A 167 13.19 2.05 55.93
CA SER A 167 13.74 3.24 56.58
C SER A 167 14.07 4.35 55.57
N PRO A 168 14.18 5.62 55.99
CA PRO A 168 14.56 6.73 55.11
C PRO A 168 15.90 6.50 54.38
N ALA A 169 16.85 5.81 55.03
CA ALA A 169 18.14 5.47 54.43
C ALA A 169 18.00 4.39 53.34
N GLU A 170 17.13 3.41 53.54
CA GLU A 170 16.86 2.35 52.56
C GLU A 170 16.05 2.88 51.36
N ARG A 171 15.06 3.75 51.59
CA ARG A 171 14.34 4.45 50.51
C ARG A 171 15.29 5.24 49.62
N LYS A 172 16.24 5.97 50.21
CA LYS A 172 17.28 6.69 49.47
C LYS A 172 18.16 5.76 48.62
N ARG A 173 18.46 4.55 49.12
CA ARG A 173 19.21 3.53 48.38
C ARG A 173 18.40 2.89 47.25
N GLN A 174 17.08 2.73 47.41
CA GLN A 174 16.20 2.15 46.38
C GLN A 174 15.76 3.16 45.30
N THR A 175 15.83 4.46 45.59
CA THR A 175 15.38 5.52 44.66
C THR A 175 15.96 5.40 43.24
N PRO A 176 17.27 5.14 43.04
CA PRO A 176 17.81 4.94 41.69
C PRO A 176 17.19 3.75 40.97
N GLN A 177 16.88 2.66 41.69
CA GLN A 177 16.29 1.46 41.11
C GLN A 177 14.84 1.69 40.67
N ARG A 178 14.06 2.41 41.48
CA ARG A 178 12.68 2.78 41.14
C ARG A 178 12.61 3.72 39.95
N GLU A 179 13.57 4.63 39.86
CA GLU A 179 13.68 5.50 38.70
C GLU A 179 14.14 4.74 37.45
N ALA A 180 15.05 3.79 37.58
CA ALA A 180 15.48 2.92 36.48
C ALA A 180 14.32 2.05 35.95
N GLU A 181 13.49 1.48 36.83
CA GLU A 181 12.26 0.78 36.43
C GLU A 181 11.32 1.69 35.62
N ARG A 182 11.05 2.90 36.12
CA ARG A 182 10.19 3.87 35.42
C ARG A 182 10.77 4.20 34.04
N LEU A 183 12.06 4.52 33.97
CA LEU A 183 12.74 4.88 32.72
C LEU A 183 12.80 3.70 31.74
N ALA A 184 12.91 2.47 32.22
CA ALA A 184 12.85 1.27 31.36
C ALA A 184 11.47 1.11 30.71
N LEU A 185 10.38 1.37 31.46
CA LEU A 185 9.04 1.40 30.87
C LEU A 185 8.86 2.55 29.89
N VAL A 186 9.37 3.74 30.20
CA VAL A 186 9.35 4.87 29.27
C VAL A 186 10.07 4.51 27.98
N ALA A 187 11.28 3.92 28.07
CA ALA A 187 12.04 3.49 26.89
C ALA A 187 11.28 2.46 26.05
N TRP A 188 10.60 1.50 26.70
CA TRP A 188 9.76 0.53 26.00
C TRP A 188 8.56 1.19 25.29
N VAL A 189 7.88 2.13 25.95
CA VAL A 189 6.76 2.87 25.34
C VAL A 189 7.24 3.75 24.19
N GLU A 190 8.38 4.42 24.34
CA GLU A 190 8.98 5.27 23.29
C GLU A 190 9.48 4.45 22.09
N ALA A 191 9.86 3.19 22.29
CA ALA A 191 10.16 2.23 21.23
C ALA A 191 8.91 1.65 20.52
N GLY A 192 7.73 2.19 20.79
CA GLY A 192 6.47 1.73 20.19
C GLY A 192 5.85 0.53 20.89
N ALA A 193 6.30 0.23 22.12
CA ALA A 193 5.77 -0.84 22.97
C ALA A 193 5.65 -2.21 22.28
N PRO A 194 6.72 -2.75 21.65
CA PRO A 194 6.63 -3.95 20.82
C PRO A 194 6.14 -5.18 21.60
N LYS A 195 5.09 -5.86 21.09
CA LYS A 195 4.43 -7.01 21.73
C LYS A 195 5.34 -8.22 21.90
N ALA A 196 6.15 -8.55 20.88
CA ALA A 196 7.01 -9.74 20.92
C ALA A 196 8.06 -9.71 22.06
N PRO A 197 8.90 -8.66 22.21
CA PRO A 197 9.83 -8.57 23.34
C PRO A 197 9.12 -8.34 24.68
N TYR A 198 7.92 -7.77 24.69
CA TYR A 198 7.08 -7.71 25.89
C TYR A 198 6.68 -9.11 26.38
N GLU A 199 6.12 -9.95 25.49
CA GLU A 199 5.69 -11.31 25.86
C GLU A 199 6.85 -12.21 26.25
N ALA A 200 8.03 -11.98 25.66
CA ALA A 200 9.27 -12.69 25.96
C ALA A 200 10.04 -12.13 27.16
N ASP A 201 9.59 -11.02 27.76
CA ASP A 201 10.32 -10.32 28.83
C ASP A 201 11.78 -9.99 28.46
N ALA A 202 12.01 -9.63 27.19
CA ALA A 202 13.34 -9.49 26.59
C ALA A 202 13.45 -8.22 25.74
N PHE A 203 13.04 -7.07 26.28
CA PHE A 203 13.18 -5.78 25.60
C PHE A 203 14.61 -5.27 25.71
N ALA A 204 15.26 -4.96 24.58
CA ALA A 204 16.58 -4.35 24.55
C ALA A 204 16.54 -2.89 25.03
N LEU A 205 17.40 -2.55 25.99
CA LEU A 205 17.50 -1.18 26.51
C LEU A 205 18.32 -0.29 25.56
N PRO A 206 18.02 1.01 25.48
CA PRO A 206 18.77 1.95 24.63
C PRO A 206 20.18 2.19 25.17
N ASP A 207 21.08 2.62 24.28
CA ASP A 207 22.44 3.01 24.64
C ASP A 207 22.44 4.13 25.69
N GLY A 208 23.37 4.04 26.64
CA GLY A 208 23.48 4.99 27.76
C GLY A 208 22.48 4.76 28.90
N PHE A 209 21.58 3.76 28.80
CA PHE A 209 20.74 3.35 29.92
C PHE A 209 21.61 2.79 31.06
N LYS A 210 21.40 3.27 32.29
CA LYS A 210 22.12 2.80 33.48
C LYS A 210 21.63 1.43 33.92
N PHE A 211 22.03 0.38 33.18
CA PHE A 211 21.60 -1.00 33.43
C PHE A 211 21.89 -1.49 34.86
N GLN A 212 22.96 -0.99 35.47
CA GLN A 212 23.33 -1.33 36.85
C GLN A 212 22.37 -0.78 37.91
N ASP A 213 21.54 0.20 37.55
CA ASP A 213 20.52 0.72 38.46
C ASP A 213 19.23 -0.12 38.40
N LEU A 214 19.02 -0.97 37.39
CA LEU A 214 17.84 -1.85 37.36
C LEU A 214 17.93 -2.94 38.43
N PRO A 215 16.84 -3.33 39.10
CA PRO A 215 16.82 -4.50 39.98
C PRO A 215 17.23 -5.78 39.25
N GLU A 216 18.03 -6.62 39.89
CA GLU A 216 18.57 -7.85 39.29
C GLU A 216 17.48 -8.77 38.70
N GLY A 217 16.34 -8.90 39.40
CA GLY A 217 15.20 -9.71 38.94
C GLY A 217 14.59 -9.27 37.61
N LEU A 218 14.78 -8.00 37.22
CA LEU A 218 14.26 -7.42 35.97
C LEU A 218 15.30 -7.38 34.85
N ARG A 219 16.57 -7.66 35.14
CA ARG A 219 17.63 -7.72 34.15
C ARG A 219 17.49 -8.99 33.31
N THR A 220 17.78 -8.86 32.03
CA THR A 220 17.91 -9.99 31.10
C THR A 220 18.90 -9.64 30.00
N THR A 221 19.19 -10.59 29.13
CA THR A 221 19.83 -10.32 27.84
C THR A 221 18.76 -10.28 26.77
N ALA A 222 18.80 -9.27 25.91
CA ALA A 222 17.97 -9.22 24.73
C ALA A 222 18.87 -9.38 23.51
N ALA A 223 18.36 -10.03 22.46
CA ALA A 223 18.90 -9.75 21.15
C ALA A 223 18.76 -8.24 20.92
N PRO A 224 19.76 -7.54 20.34
CA PRO A 224 19.60 -6.15 19.94
C PRO A 224 18.27 -6.04 19.24
N ALA A 225 17.43 -5.05 19.62
CA ALA A 225 16.11 -4.87 19.06
C ALA A 225 16.25 -5.04 17.55
N ALA A 226 15.69 -6.13 17.01
CA ALA A 226 16.14 -6.58 15.71
C ALA A 226 15.96 -5.42 14.72
N PRO A 227 17.00 -5.05 13.94
CA PRO A 227 16.89 -4.02 12.89
C PRO A 227 15.82 -4.37 11.85
N THR A 228 15.20 -5.55 11.95
CA THR A 228 14.06 -5.97 11.16
C THR A 228 12.76 -5.24 11.49
N ALA A 229 12.52 -4.72 12.70
CA ALA A 229 11.25 -4.03 12.99
C ALA A 229 11.28 -2.55 12.57
N VAL A 230 12.35 -1.84 12.92
CA VAL A 230 12.56 -0.44 12.49
C VAL A 230 12.91 -0.39 11.01
N GLY A 231 13.83 -1.25 10.53
CA GLY A 231 14.17 -1.33 9.11
C GLY A 231 13.04 -1.88 8.24
N ALA A 232 12.13 -2.73 8.73
CA ALA A 232 10.93 -3.10 7.96
C ALA A 232 9.88 -1.99 8.00
N ALA A 233 9.74 -1.26 9.11
CA ALA A 233 8.85 -0.10 9.17
C ALA A 233 9.34 1.05 8.27
N GLU A 234 10.65 1.29 8.22
CA GLU A 234 11.31 2.25 7.33
C GLU A 234 11.18 1.82 5.87
N LYS A 235 11.50 0.55 5.55
CA LYS A 235 11.29 0.00 4.20
C LYS A 235 9.82 0.04 3.77
N ALA A 236 8.89 -0.23 4.67
CA ALA A 236 7.46 -0.08 4.40
C ALA A 236 7.13 1.40 4.16
N ALA A 237 7.62 2.32 4.99
CA ALA A 237 7.40 3.76 4.82
C ALA A 237 7.96 4.26 3.48
N ASP A 238 9.12 3.77 3.06
CA ASP A 238 9.71 4.11 1.77
C ASP A 238 8.91 3.58 0.59
N LYS A 239 8.41 2.35 0.66
CA LYS A 239 7.50 1.79 -0.35
C LYS A 239 6.21 2.61 -0.46
N TRP A 240 5.65 3.02 0.67
CA TRP A 240 4.46 3.88 0.71
C TRP A 240 4.74 5.27 0.14
N LYS A 241 5.87 5.90 0.49
CA LYS A 241 6.30 7.18 -0.07
C LYS A 241 6.52 7.08 -1.58
N GLU A 242 7.17 6.01 -2.05
CA GLU A 242 7.41 5.76 -3.48
C GLU A 242 6.09 5.54 -4.24
N ALA A 243 5.21 4.68 -3.75
CA ALA A 243 3.90 4.49 -4.36
C ALA A 243 3.11 5.80 -4.43
N LYS A 244 3.17 6.62 -3.38
CA LYS A 244 2.51 7.93 -3.35
C LYS A 244 3.11 8.92 -4.35
N ARG A 245 4.43 8.91 -4.56
CA ARG A 245 5.10 9.72 -5.61
C ARG A 245 4.67 9.31 -7.02
N ARG A 246 4.45 8.01 -7.26
CA ARG A 246 4.02 7.48 -8.56
C ARG A 246 2.54 7.75 -8.86
N GLN A 247 1.74 8.07 -7.83
CA GLN A 247 0.31 8.34 -7.98
C GLN A 247 0.05 9.49 -8.95
N LEU A 248 -0.94 9.34 -9.82
CA LEU A 248 -1.44 10.43 -10.67
C LEU A 248 -1.87 11.61 -9.80
N SER A 249 -1.39 12.81 -10.12
CA SER A 249 -1.90 14.03 -9.50
C SER A 249 -3.39 14.22 -9.84
N VAL A 250 -4.10 14.96 -8.99
CA VAL A 250 -5.53 15.24 -9.23
C VAL A 250 -5.72 15.96 -10.56
N ASP A 251 -4.88 16.94 -10.86
CA ASP A 251 -4.95 17.71 -12.11
C ASP A 251 -4.72 16.85 -13.34
N ALA A 252 -3.69 15.98 -13.32
CA ALA A 252 -3.42 15.06 -14.43
C ALA A 252 -4.55 14.06 -14.61
N LEU A 253 -5.16 13.58 -13.52
CA LEU A 253 -6.32 12.69 -13.61
C LEU A 253 -7.53 13.42 -14.20
N THR A 254 -7.84 14.63 -13.72
CA THR A 254 -8.94 15.45 -14.24
C THR A 254 -8.78 15.74 -15.73
N GLN A 255 -7.59 16.14 -16.16
CA GLN A 255 -7.28 16.39 -17.57
C GLN A 255 -7.43 15.11 -18.40
N SER A 256 -6.90 13.98 -17.89
CA SER A 256 -7.03 12.69 -18.56
C SER A 256 -8.49 12.25 -18.67
N THR A 257 -9.26 12.34 -17.59
CA THR A 257 -10.70 12.03 -17.58
C THR A 257 -11.46 12.91 -18.57
N HIS A 258 -11.21 14.22 -18.61
CA HIS A 258 -11.89 15.11 -19.55
C HIS A 258 -11.60 14.75 -21.02
N ALA A 259 -10.32 14.52 -21.35
CA ALA A 259 -9.91 14.17 -22.71
C ALA A 259 -10.43 12.78 -23.12
N HIS A 260 -10.24 11.77 -22.27
CA HIS A 260 -10.58 10.39 -22.60
C HIS A 260 -12.09 10.18 -22.58
N LEU A 261 -12.82 10.62 -21.55
CA LEU A 261 -14.26 10.37 -21.45
C LEU A 261 -15.03 10.95 -22.66
N LEU A 262 -14.70 12.17 -23.09
CA LEU A 262 -15.38 12.80 -24.23
C LEU A 262 -15.00 12.12 -25.56
N THR A 263 -13.71 11.98 -25.86
CA THR A 263 -13.27 11.43 -27.14
C THR A 263 -13.61 9.94 -27.26
N PHE A 264 -13.47 9.18 -26.18
CA PHE A 264 -13.81 7.76 -26.15
C PHE A 264 -15.31 7.52 -26.23
N ALA A 265 -16.15 8.36 -25.63
CA ALA A 265 -17.59 8.24 -25.77
C ALA A 265 -18.00 8.28 -27.26
N VAL A 266 -17.47 9.24 -28.01
CA VAL A 266 -17.77 9.35 -29.46
C VAL A 266 -17.17 8.19 -30.24
N LEU A 267 -15.91 7.82 -29.97
CA LEU A 267 -15.22 6.77 -30.71
C LEU A 267 -15.81 5.37 -30.50
N TRP A 268 -16.12 5.02 -29.24
CA TRP A 268 -16.71 3.74 -28.88
C TRP A 268 -18.19 3.67 -29.26
N ALA A 269 -18.92 4.79 -29.20
CA ALA A 269 -20.26 4.85 -29.76
C ALA A 269 -20.24 4.63 -31.28
N ALA A 270 -19.30 5.23 -32.02
CA ALA A 270 -19.21 5.05 -33.47
C ALA A 270 -18.91 3.60 -33.87
N THR A 271 -17.92 2.97 -33.22
CA THR A 271 -17.56 1.55 -33.47
C THR A 271 -18.70 0.59 -33.08
N GLY A 272 -19.33 0.82 -31.93
CA GLY A 272 -20.51 0.08 -31.49
C GLY A 272 -21.71 0.25 -32.43
N PHE A 273 -21.97 1.48 -32.89
CA PHE A 273 -23.03 1.76 -33.84
C PHE A 273 -22.79 1.05 -35.16
N ILE A 274 -21.57 1.13 -35.73
CA ILE A 274 -21.20 0.36 -36.92
C ILE A 274 -21.51 -1.13 -36.70
N PHE A 275 -21.06 -1.71 -35.59
CA PHE A 275 -21.35 -3.12 -35.27
C PHE A 275 -22.85 -3.43 -35.15
N ALA A 276 -23.67 -2.50 -34.66
CA ALA A 276 -25.12 -2.69 -34.53
C ALA A 276 -25.84 -2.85 -35.88
N PHE A 277 -25.27 -2.37 -37.00
CA PHE A 277 -25.79 -2.55 -38.36
C PHE A 277 -25.30 -3.83 -39.06
N THR A 278 -24.60 -4.70 -38.35
CA THR A 278 -24.22 -6.03 -38.87
C THR A 278 -25.43 -6.95 -39.00
N THR A 279 -25.27 -8.03 -39.77
CA THR A 279 -26.28 -9.10 -39.90
C THR A 279 -26.22 -10.15 -38.78
N TYR A 280 -25.45 -9.94 -37.71
CA TYR A 280 -25.37 -10.90 -36.59
C TYR A 280 -26.70 -10.96 -35.81
N PRO A 281 -26.95 -12.04 -35.03
CA PRO A 281 -28.15 -12.16 -34.21
C PRO A 281 -28.37 -10.94 -33.30
N ALA A 282 -29.65 -10.61 -33.04
CA ALA A 282 -30.01 -9.42 -32.27
C ALA A 282 -29.39 -9.39 -30.87
N VAL A 283 -29.29 -10.55 -30.20
CA VAL A 283 -28.67 -10.67 -28.87
C VAL A 283 -27.19 -10.30 -28.91
N VAL A 284 -26.44 -10.81 -29.90
CA VAL A 284 -25.01 -10.50 -30.05
C VAL A 284 -24.81 -9.01 -30.28
N ARG A 285 -25.61 -8.40 -31.14
CA ARG A 285 -25.57 -6.95 -31.39
C ARG A 285 -25.95 -6.15 -30.15
N GLY A 286 -27.01 -6.55 -29.45
CA GLY A 286 -27.48 -5.90 -28.23
C GLY A 286 -26.47 -5.94 -27.08
N LEU A 287 -25.66 -6.99 -26.99
CA LEU A 287 -24.61 -7.11 -25.98
C LEU A 287 -23.30 -6.42 -26.41
N LEU A 288 -22.78 -6.75 -27.59
CA LEU A 288 -21.43 -6.32 -27.98
C LEU A 288 -21.38 -4.88 -28.48
N ALA A 289 -22.45 -4.34 -29.09
CA ALA A 289 -22.45 -2.95 -29.56
C ALA A 289 -22.27 -1.92 -28.42
N PRO A 290 -23.01 -1.98 -27.30
CA PRO A 290 -22.81 -1.04 -26.19
C PRO A 290 -21.64 -1.40 -25.27
N LEU A 291 -21.13 -2.64 -25.33
CA LEU A 291 -20.15 -3.17 -24.37
C LEU A 291 -18.96 -2.25 -24.13
N VAL A 292 -18.28 -1.84 -25.21
CA VAL A 292 -17.05 -1.04 -25.12
C VAL A 292 -17.33 0.32 -24.48
N LEU A 293 -18.43 0.98 -24.88
CA LEU A 293 -18.82 2.27 -24.32
C LEU A 293 -19.13 2.18 -22.83
N VAL A 294 -19.91 1.18 -22.41
CA VAL A 294 -20.28 0.96 -21.00
C VAL A 294 -19.04 0.59 -20.17
N ALA A 295 -18.22 -0.33 -20.66
CA ALA A 295 -16.99 -0.74 -19.99
C ALA A 295 -16.02 0.42 -19.81
N GLN A 296 -15.89 1.33 -20.80
CA GLN A 296 -15.08 2.54 -20.68
C GLN A 296 -15.56 3.45 -19.54
N VAL A 297 -16.88 3.63 -19.39
CA VAL A 297 -17.43 4.48 -18.33
C VAL A 297 -17.12 3.88 -16.96
N ALA A 298 -17.27 2.56 -16.83
CA ALA A 298 -16.88 1.83 -15.62
C ALA A 298 -15.36 1.95 -15.36
N ASP A 299 -14.53 1.84 -16.40
CA ASP A 299 -13.07 1.97 -16.31
C ASP A 299 -12.66 3.35 -15.76
N VAL A 300 -13.15 4.42 -16.36
CA VAL A 300 -12.85 5.80 -15.93
C VAL A 300 -13.40 6.09 -14.53
N ALA A 301 -14.55 5.52 -14.16
CA ALA A 301 -15.05 5.63 -12.79
C ALA A 301 -14.10 4.92 -11.80
N CYS A 302 -13.57 3.75 -12.16
CA CYS A 302 -12.58 3.04 -11.35
C CYS A 302 -11.29 3.85 -11.15
N TRP A 303 -10.89 4.71 -12.09
CA TRP A 303 -9.72 5.58 -11.92
C TRP A 303 -9.87 6.52 -10.70
N TRP A 304 -11.08 7.04 -10.49
CA TRP A 304 -11.39 7.91 -9.35
C TRP A 304 -11.61 7.11 -8.07
N LEU A 305 -12.35 6.00 -8.14
CA LEU A 305 -12.61 5.14 -6.99
C LEU A 305 -11.34 4.45 -6.46
N ALA A 306 -10.33 4.27 -7.31
CA ALA A 306 -9.03 3.74 -6.90
C ALA A 306 -8.32 4.60 -5.85
N ARG A 307 -8.70 5.87 -5.69
CA ARG A 307 -8.12 6.79 -4.69
C ARG A 307 -8.74 6.67 -3.30
N LEU A 308 -9.78 5.86 -3.12
CA LEU A 308 -10.35 5.59 -1.79
C LEU A 308 -9.30 4.98 -0.86
N ASP A 309 -9.47 5.20 0.45
CA ASP A 309 -8.56 4.65 1.44
C ASP A 309 -8.50 3.11 1.35
N PRO A 310 -7.33 2.50 1.55
CA PRO A 310 -7.20 1.06 1.62
C PRO A 310 -8.12 0.47 2.71
N PRO A 311 -8.65 -0.75 2.50
CA PRO A 311 -8.29 -1.68 1.44
C PRO A 311 -9.07 -1.48 0.12
N THR A 312 -10.07 -0.61 0.09
CA THR A 312 -11.05 -0.54 -1.02
C THR A 312 -10.46 0.03 -2.31
N GLY A 313 -9.68 1.11 -2.23
CA GLY A 313 -9.10 1.77 -3.41
C GLY A 313 -8.29 0.82 -4.33
N PRO A 314 -7.32 0.05 -3.81
CA PRO A 314 -6.53 -0.87 -4.62
C PRO A 314 -7.33 -1.89 -5.44
N TYR A 315 -8.49 -2.35 -4.93
CA TYR A 315 -9.35 -3.26 -5.71
C TYR A 315 -9.98 -2.58 -6.91
N PHE A 316 -10.32 -1.29 -6.82
CA PHE A 316 -10.74 -0.52 -8.00
C PHE A 316 -9.60 -0.32 -8.98
N ALA A 317 -8.34 -0.17 -8.51
CA ALA A 317 -7.20 -0.15 -9.42
C ALA A 317 -7.03 -1.47 -10.18
N LEU A 318 -7.25 -2.62 -9.54
CA LEU A 318 -7.28 -3.91 -10.24
C LEU A 318 -8.45 -4.02 -11.23
N ALA A 319 -9.60 -3.45 -10.88
CA ALA A 319 -10.76 -3.43 -11.76
C ALA A 319 -10.45 -2.71 -13.08
N ILE A 320 -9.62 -1.66 -13.09
CA ILE A 320 -9.15 -0.96 -14.31
C ILE A 320 -8.49 -1.93 -15.30
N MET A 321 -7.70 -2.89 -14.80
CA MET A 321 -7.08 -3.88 -15.69
C MET A 321 -8.13 -4.77 -16.36
N ALA A 322 -9.15 -5.19 -15.60
CA ALA A 322 -10.23 -6.03 -16.11
C ALA A 322 -11.15 -5.26 -17.07
N THR A 323 -11.57 -4.04 -16.73
CA THR A 323 -12.41 -3.20 -17.58
C THR A 323 -11.66 -2.75 -18.83
N GLY A 324 -10.38 -2.39 -18.72
CA GLY A 324 -9.50 -2.12 -19.85
C GLY A 324 -9.37 -3.31 -20.80
N ALA A 325 -9.24 -4.54 -20.27
CA ALA A 325 -9.23 -5.75 -21.09
C ALA A 325 -10.56 -5.98 -21.81
N ILE A 326 -11.70 -5.75 -21.14
CA ILE A 326 -13.03 -5.80 -21.76
C ILE A 326 -13.15 -4.77 -22.88
N VAL A 327 -12.67 -3.55 -22.67
CA VAL A 327 -12.64 -2.49 -23.69
C VAL A 327 -11.79 -2.93 -24.89
N GLY A 328 -10.56 -3.40 -24.67
CA GLY A 328 -9.65 -3.80 -25.75
C GLY A 328 -10.16 -4.99 -26.56
N LEU A 329 -10.60 -6.06 -25.89
CA LEU A 329 -11.16 -7.24 -26.55
C LEU A 329 -12.49 -6.95 -27.22
N GLY A 330 -13.36 -6.16 -26.57
CA GLY A 330 -14.63 -5.73 -27.13
C GLY A 330 -14.45 -4.88 -28.37
N LEU A 331 -13.50 -3.94 -28.36
CA LEU A 331 -13.16 -3.10 -29.51
C LEU A 331 -12.60 -3.94 -30.66
N ALA A 332 -11.67 -4.85 -30.36
CA ALA A 332 -11.13 -5.77 -31.36
C ALA A 332 -12.25 -6.60 -32.01
N ALA A 333 -13.18 -7.13 -31.21
CA ALA A 333 -14.34 -7.85 -31.71
C ALA A 333 -15.24 -6.97 -32.58
N GLN A 334 -15.58 -5.76 -32.14
CA GLN A 334 -16.38 -4.81 -32.93
C GLN A 334 -15.72 -4.50 -34.28
N ILE A 335 -14.41 -4.26 -34.32
CA ILE A 335 -13.65 -3.99 -35.54
C ILE A 335 -13.64 -5.20 -36.47
N VAL A 336 -13.13 -6.34 -35.99
CA VAL A 336 -12.92 -7.54 -36.82
C VAL A 336 -14.25 -8.07 -37.33
N LEU A 337 -15.27 -8.18 -36.46
CA LEU A 337 -16.55 -8.75 -36.85
C LEU A 337 -17.33 -7.81 -37.77
N SER A 338 -17.21 -6.49 -37.62
CA SER A 338 -17.83 -5.52 -38.55
C SER A 338 -17.19 -5.58 -39.93
N LEU A 339 -15.86 -5.56 -40.00
CA LEU A 339 -15.11 -5.72 -41.25
C LEU A 339 -15.48 -7.06 -41.93
N TRP A 340 -15.49 -8.16 -41.18
CA TRP A 340 -15.87 -9.46 -41.69
C TRP A 340 -17.31 -9.53 -42.18
N ASN A 341 -18.23 -8.85 -41.51
CA ASN A 341 -19.64 -8.83 -41.89
C ASN A 341 -19.87 -8.07 -43.21
N MET A 342 -19.11 -6.99 -43.44
CA MET A 342 -19.31 -6.03 -44.52
C MET A 342 -19.00 -6.60 -45.91
N TYR A 343 -18.09 -7.57 -46.01
CA TYR A 343 -17.58 -8.10 -47.28
C TYR A 343 -17.99 -9.55 -47.57
N GLY A 344 -18.08 -9.88 -48.85
CA GLY A 344 -18.22 -11.25 -49.35
C GLY A 344 -16.89 -12.02 -49.33
N ALA A 345 -16.85 -13.23 -49.89
CA ALA A 345 -15.70 -14.13 -49.82
C ALA A 345 -14.37 -13.50 -50.29
N LYS A 346 -14.38 -12.79 -51.44
CA LYS A 346 -13.18 -12.13 -51.98
C LYS A 346 -12.66 -11.03 -51.05
N GLY A 347 -13.53 -10.18 -50.52
CA GLY A 347 -13.11 -9.11 -49.59
C GLY A 347 -12.64 -9.68 -48.25
N LYS A 348 -13.26 -10.76 -47.77
CA LYS A 348 -12.77 -11.49 -46.59
C LYS A 348 -11.37 -12.06 -46.79
N LEU A 349 -11.07 -12.62 -47.97
CA LEU A 349 -9.72 -13.08 -48.30
C LEU A 349 -8.70 -11.93 -48.22
N VAL A 350 -9.04 -10.75 -48.77
CA VAL A 350 -8.19 -9.56 -48.65
C VAL A 350 -7.97 -9.16 -47.19
N LEU A 351 -9.03 -9.16 -46.36
CA LEU A 351 -8.91 -8.87 -44.94
C LEU A 351 -8.00 -9.87 -44.20
N VAL A 352 -8.12 -11.16 -44.51
CA VAL A 352 -7.25 -12.20 -43.92
C VAL A 352 -5.79 -11.94 -44.27
N VAL A 353 -5.49 -11.70 -45.55
CA VAL A 353 -4.11 -11.39 -45.99
C VAL A 353 -3.58 -10.15 -45.29
N LEU A 354 -4.39 -9.10 -45.18
CA LEU A 354 -4.01 -7.86 -44.50
C LEU A 354 -3.71 -8.07 -43.01
N PHE A 355 -4.56 -8.81 -42.30
CA PHE A 355 -4.34 -9.12 -40.88
C PHE A 355 -3.15 -10.04 -40.66
N LEU A 356 -2.92 -11.03 -41.52
CA LEU A 356 -1.74 -11.88 -41.45
C LEU A 356 -0.46 -11.08 -41.70
N ALA A 357 -0.46 -10.17 -42.67
CA ALA A 357 0.68 -9.28 -42.93
C ALA A 357 0.97 -8.38 -41.72
N GLY A 358 -0.07 -7.77 -41.14
CA GLY A 358 0.05 -6.94 -39.93
C GLY A 358 0.57 -7.73 -38.72
N ALA A 359 0.03 -8.92 -38.47
CA ALA A 359 0.48 -9.80 -37.40
C ALA A 359 1.92 -10.28 -37.61
N GLY A 360 2.29 -10.61 -38.85
CA GLY A 360 3.66 -10.97 -39.22
C GLY A 360 4.65 -9.84 -38.98
N LEU A 361 4.31 -8.62 -39.41
CA LEU A 361 5.13 -7.43 -39.18
C LEU A 361 5.31 -7.14 -37.67
N PHE A 362 4.21 -7.23 -36.91
CA PHE A 362 4.28 -7.07 -35.45
C PHE A 362 5.14 -8.15 -34.80
N GLY A 363 4.97 -9.42 -35.18
CA GLY A 363 5.76 -10.53 -34.66
C GLY A 363 7.26 -10.40 -34.97
N LEU A 364 7.61 -9.98 -36.19
CA LEU A 364 9.00 -9.68 -36.55
C LEU A 364 9.56 -8.53 -35.72
N THR A 365 8.81 -7.45 -35.56
CA THR A 365 9.20 -6.30 -34.73
C THR A 365 9.40 -6.71 -33.28
N TYR A 366 8.51 -7.55 -32.75
CA TYR A 366 8.60 -8.05 -31.38
C TYR A 366 9.87 -8.86 -31.17
N ILE A 367 10.15 -9.85 -32.03
CA ILE A 367 11.32 -10.72 -31.90
C ILE A 367 12.63 -9.98 -32.14
N LYS A 368 12.67 -9.03 -33.08
CA LYS A 368 13.91 -8.37 -33.49
C LYS A 368 14.24 -7.10 -32.72
N VAL A 369 13.25 -6.44 -32.14
CA VAL A 369 13.42 -5.13 -31.50
C VAL A 369 12.98 -5.16 -30.04
N ILE A 370 11.74 -5.59 -29.78
CA ILE A 370 11.13 -5.45 -28.45
C ILE A 370 11.73 -6.46 -27.46
N GLU A 371 11.73 -7.75 -27.79
CA GLU A 371 12.21 -8.80 -26.88
C GLU A 371 13.70 -8.63 -26.49
N PRO A 372 14.64 -8.35 -27.42
CA PRO A 372 16.03 -8.08 -27.05
C PRO A 372 16.19 -6.87 -26.13
N GLN A 373 15.40 -5.81 -26.32
CA GLN A 373 15.43 -4.64 -25.47
C GLN A 373 14.90 -4.96 -24.06
N LEU A 374 13.78 -5.68 -23.95
CA LEU A 374 13.24 -6.11 -22.66
C LEU A 374 14.23 -7.02 -21.92
N GLN A 375 14.94 -7.90 -22.62
CA GLN A 375 15.98 -8.75 -22.04
C GLN A 375 17.17 -7.94 -21.52
N ALA A 376 17.61 -6.92 -22.26
CA ALA A 376 18.66 -6.02 -21.81
C ALA A 376 18.25 -5.24 -20.55
N GLU A 377 17.01 -4.73 -20.50
CA GLU A 377 16.48 -4.05 -19.31
C GLU A 377 16.37 -4.98 -18.09
N ARG A 378 15.94 -6.24 -18.29
CA ARG A 378 15.92 -7.26 -17.22
C ARG A 378 17.32 -7.57 -16.71
N ALA A 379 18.31 -7.65 -17.60
CA ALA A 379 19.70 -7.91 -17.22
C ALA A 379 20.28 -6.77 -16.38
N VAL A 380 19.96 -5.51 -16.73
CA VAL A 380 20.36 -4.32 -15.95
C VAL A 380 19.71 -4.29 -14.57
N GLN A 381 18.50 -4.82 -14.40
CA GLN A 381 17.85 -4.91 -13.09
C GLN A 381 18.38 -6.04 -12.20
N ALA A 382 18.99 -7.07 -12.80
CA ALA A 382 19.45 -8.26 -12.09
C ALA A 382 20.90 -8.16 -11.58
N GLY A 383 21.69 -7.26 -12.15
CA GLY A 383 23.06 -6.92 -11.69
C GLY A 383 23.05 -5.68 -10.81
#